data_AF-A0A9Q1QHD3-F1
#
_entry.id   AF-A0A9Q1QHD3-F1
#
_cell.length_a   1.000
_cell.length_b   1.000
_cell.length_c   1.000
_cell.angle_alpha   90.00
_cell.angle_beta   90.00
_cell.angle_gamma   90.00
#
_symmetry.space_group_name_H-M   'P 1'
#
loop_
_entity.id
_entity.type
_entity.pdbx_description
1 polymer ?
#
loop_
_entity_poly.entity_id
_entity_poly.type
_entity_poly.pdbx_seq_one_letter_code
_entity_poly.pdbx_strand_id
1 'polypeptide(L)'
;MSTTLQKMDSSRQLMLVRKRKRMQLQLLVTVLLIIHETHASETSTGKGKERKRVVDLACALNDVFSHLSKFMSDMNSHISIIANALSTTQQHERVIMPRKLKLDEQKKGLFNEVTKIQGLTKGQAMAAVRKLSSNMSDLFVFYQCPDDEWKKDFILSLLYPNLPSSSMG
;
A
#
# COMPACT_ATOMS: atom_id res chain seq x y z
N MET A 1 19.09 -8.07 14.33
CA MET A 1 17.78 -7.50 14.72
C MET A 1 16.68 -7.90 13.73
N SER A 2 16.22 -9.16 13.73
CA SER A 2 15.26 -9.67 12.72
C SER A 2 14.17 -10.60 13.28
N THR A 3 14.02 -10.73 14.60
CA THR A 3 13.14 -11.73 15.22
C THR A 3 11.74 -11.20 15.56
N THR A 4 11.58 -9.88 15.70
CA THR A 4 10.31 -9.23 16.05
C THR A 4 9.36 -9.11 14.85
N LEU A 5 9.88 -8.75 13.67
CA LEU A 5 9.11 -8.68 12.43
C LEU A 5 8.57 -10.06 11.99
N GLN A 6 9.39 -11.10 12.09
CA GLN A 6 8.99 -12.48 11.74
C GLN A 6 7.92 -13.04 12.70
N LYS A 7 7.98 -12.67 13.99
CA LYS A 7 6.96 -13.04 14.99
C LYS A 7 5.62 -12.32 14.76
N MET A 8 5.65 -11.05 14.36
CA MET A 8 4.42 -10.31 14.04
C MET A 8 3.72 -10.91 12.82
N ASP A 9 4.47 -11.30 11.79
CA ASP A 9 3.90 -11.87 10.57
C ASP A 9 3.30 -13.27 10.81
N SER A 10 3.98 -14.10 11.61
CA SER A 10 3.46 -15.41 12.05
C SER A 10 2.18 -15.29 12.88
N SER A 11 2.09 -14.25 13.73
CA SER A 11 0.91 -13.98 14.55
C SER A 11 -0.29 -13.54 13.71
N ARG A 12 -0.06 -12.74 12.66
CA ARG A 12 -1.09 -12.33 11.70
C ARG A 12 -1.63 -13.53 10.91
N GLN A 13 -0.73 -14.40 10.43
CA GLN A 13 -1.13 -15.62 9.73
C GLN A 13 -1.93 -16.57 10.63
N LEU A 14 -1.51 -16.77 11.88
CA LEU A 14 -2.25 -17.61 12.84
C LEU A 14 -3.64 -17.05 13.15
N MET A 15 -3.79 -15.73 13.25
CA MET A 15 -5.08 -15.07 13.45
C MET A 15 -6.03 -15.30 12.27
N LEU A 16 -5.52 -15.18 11.04
CA LEU A 16 -6.31 -15.41 9.82
C LEU A 16 -6.78 -16.86 9.71
N VAL A 17 -5.91 -17.83 10.01
CA VAL A 17 -6.27 -19.26 10.04
C VAL A 17 -7.34 -19.54 11.09
N ARG A 18 -7.21 -18.96 12.30
CA ARG A 18 -8.23 -19.09 13.36
C ARG A 18 -9.57 -18.47 12.95
N LYS A 19 -9.55 -17.30 12.30
CA LYS A 19 -10.77 -16.62 11.82
C LYS A 19 -11.47 -17.46 10.75
N ARG A 20 -10.72 -18.03 9.79
CA ARG A 20 -11.25 -18.92 8.75
C ARG A 20 -11.88 -20.18 9.36
N LYS A 21 -11.22 -20.82 10.34
CA LYS A 21 -11.77 -21.99 11.05
C LYS A 21 -13.05 -21.65 11.82
N ARG A 22 -13.12 -20.48 12.46
CA ARG A 22 -14.35 -20.03 13.15
C ARG A 22 -15.51 -19.83 12.18
N MET A 23 -15.28 -19.21 11.02
CA MET A 23 -16.34 -19.03 10.02
C MET A 23 -16.84 -20.38 9.46
N GLN A 24 -15.94 -21.33 9.20
CA GLN A 24 -16.31 -22.68 8.76
C GLN A 24 -17.15 -23.41 9.82
N LEU A 25 -16.77 -23.29 11.10
CA LEU A 25 -17.53 -23.88 12.20
C LEU A 25 -18.92 -23.25 12.34
N GLN A 26 -19.02 -21.92 12.22
CA GLN A 26 -20.32 -21.23 12.27
C GLN A 26 -21.23 -21.69 11.13
N LEU A 27 -20.71 -21.80 9.91
CA LEU A 27 -21.48 -22.28 8.76
C LEU A 27 -21.99 -23.70 8.99
N LEU A 28 -21.14 -24.60 9.51
CA LEU A 28 -21.52 -25.97 9.83
C LEU A 28 -22.62 -26.02 10.89
N VAL A 29 -22.51 -25.21 11.95
CA VAL A 29 -23.53 -25.12 13.01
C VAL A 29 -24.85 -24.61 12.45
N THR A 30 -24.83 -23.57 11.61
CA THR A 30 -26.05 -23.05 10.98
C THR A 30 -26.72 -24.09 10.11
N VAL A 31 -25.96 -24.85 9.30
CA VAL A 31 -26.49 -25.95 8.48
C VAL A 31 -27.09 -27.05 9.37
N LEU A 32 -26.41 -27.43 10.45
CA LEU A 32 -26.92 -28.44 11.38
C LEU A 32 -28.19 -27.99 12.11
N LEU A 33 -28.30 -26.72 12.49
CA LEU A 33 -29.51 -26.16 13.11
C LEU A 33 -30.69 -26.20 12.14
N ILE A 34 -30.48 -25.85 10.87
CA ILE A 34 -31.51 -25.95 9.83
C ILE A 34 -31.97 -27.40 9.67
N ILE A 35 -31.04 -28.37 9.60
CA ILE A 35 -31.38 -29.79 9.48
C ILE A 35 -32.14 -30.30 10.73
N HIS A 36 -31.70 -29.92 11.93
CA HIS A 36 -32.37 -30.33 13.17
C HIS A 36 -33.80 -29.76 13.27
N GLU A 37 -34.00 -28.51 12.89
CA GLU A 37 -35.31 -27.87 12.88
C GLU A 37 -36.27 -28.51 11.86
N THR A 38 -35.73 -29.03 10.74
CA THR A 38 -36.53 -29.80 9.77
C THR A 38 -36.97 -31.17 10.30
N HIS A 39 -36.14 -31.88 11.06
CA HIS A 39 -36.51 -33.17 11.64
C HIS A 39 -37.42 -33.07 12.87
N ALA A 40 -37.36 -31.96 13.62
CA ALA A 40 -38.26 -31.74 14.75
C ALA A 40 -39.72 -31.50 14.32
N SER A 41 -39.96 -31.13 13.06
CA SER A 41 -41.31 -30.90 12.49
C SER A 41 -41.98 -32.17 11.92
N GLU A 42 -41.33 -33.34 11.96
CA GLU A 42 -41.81 -34.60 11.34
C GLU A 42 -42.65 -35.50 12.26
N THR A 43 -43.34 -34.95 13.27
CA THR A 43 -44.23 -35.74 14.15
C THR A 43 -45.70 -35.32 14.08
N SER A 44 -46.23 -34.96 12.91
CA SER A 44 -47.70 -35.04 12.70
C SER A 44 -48.12 -34.85 11.23
N THR A 45 -48.78 -35.88 10.68
CA THR A 45 -49.76 -35.85 9.57
C THR A 45 -49.28 -35.70 8.10
N GLY A 46 -49.41 -36.80 7.36
CA GLY A 46 -49.97 -36.82 6.00
C GLY A 46 -48.97 -36.80 4.83
N LYS A 47 -48.59 -38.00 4.36
CA LYS A 47 -47.64 -38.28 3.24
C LYS A 47 -47.86 -37.52 1.91
N GLY A 48 -49.01 -36.88 1.71
CA GLY A 48 -49.31 -36.05 0.52
C GLY A 48 -48.99 -34.56 0.66
N LYS A 49 -49.07 -33.97 1.87
CA LYS A 49 -48.69 -32.57 2.14
C LYS A 49 -47.19 -32.42 2.41
N GLU A 50 -46.57 -33.48 2.91
CA GLU A 50 -45.15 -33.58 3.23
C GLU A 50 -44.26 -33.47 1.99
N ARG A 51 -44.59 -34.18 0.90
CA ARG A 51 -43.87 -34.05 -0.38
C ARG A 51 -43.90 -32.64 -0.95
N LYS A 52 -45.02 -31.93 -0.82
CA LYS A 52 -45.15 -30.55 -1.32
C LYS A 52 -44.31 -29.58 -0.48
N ARG A 53 -44.32 -29.73 0.86
CA ARG A 53 -43.49 -28.94 1.77
C ARG A 53 -41.99 -29.19 1.60
N VAL A 54 -41.57 -30.44 1.36
CA VAL A 54 -40.15 -30.78 1.10
C VAL A 54 -39.68 -30.17 -0.23
N VAL A 55 -40.52 -30.17 -1.26
CA VAL A 55 -40.22 -29.51 -2.55
C VAL A 55 -40.17 -27.99 -2.38
N ASP A 56 -41.12 -27.39 -1.67
CA ASP A 56 -41.13 -25.94 -1.41
C ASP A 56 -39.92 -25.50 -0.56
N LEU A 57 -39.50 -26.31 0.42
CA LEU A 57 -38.31 -26.08 1.23
C LEU A 57 -37.01 -26.28 0.43
N ALA A 58 -36.95 -27.30 -0.42
CA ALA A 58 -35.81 -27.50 -1.32
C ALA A 58 -35.67 -26.34 -2.32
N CYS A 59 -36.78 -25.81 -2.84
CA CYS A 59 -36.78 -24.61 -3.66
C CYS A 59 -36.32 -23.37 -2.88
N ALA A 60 -36.82 -23.16 -1.67
CA ALA A 60 -36.40 -22.04 -0.82
C ALA A 60 -34.92 -22.13 -0.43
N LEU A 61 -34.41 -23.32 -0.14
CA LEU A 61 -32.99 -23.56 0.11
C LEU A 61 -32.15 -23.30 -1.14
N ASN A 62 -32.61 -23.74 -2.32
CA ASN A 62 -31.91 -23.47 -3.58
C ASN A 62 -31.82 -21.97 -3.86
N ASP A 63 -32.90 -21.22 -3.60
CA ASP A 63 -32.89 -19.75 -3.71
C ASP A 63 -31.88 -19.13 -2.74
N VAL A 64 -31.91 -19.53 -1.46
CA VAL A 64 -30.95 -19.04 -0.46
C VAL A 64 -29.50 -19.38 -0.82
N PHE A 65 -29.23 -20.59 -1.30
CA PHE A 65 -27.89 -20.98 -1.76
C PHE A 65 -27.47 -20.23 -3.03
N SER A 66 -28.40 -19.96 -3.95
CA SER A 66 -28.12 -19.15 -5.14
C SER A 66 -27.78 -17.70 -4.78
N HIS A 67 -28.52 -17.10 -3.85
CA HIS A 67 -28.27 -15.76 -3.33
C HIS A 67 -26.94 -15.68 -2.59
N LEU A 68 -26.60 -16.68 -1.78
CA LEU A 68 -25.33 -16.77 -1.08
C LEU A 68 -24.15 -16.94 -2.04
N SER A 69 -24.31 -17.78 -3.07
CA SER A 69 -23.29 -17.99 -4.10
C SER A 69 -23.02 -16.71 -4.90
N LYS A 70 -24.10 -16.01 -5.28
CA LYS A 70 -24.01 -14.70 -5.95
C LYS A 70 -23.33 -13.65 -5.06
N PHE A 71 -23.70 -13.59 -3.79
CA PHE A 71 -23.06 -12.71 -2.81
C PHE A 71 -21.56 -12.99 -2.65
N MET A 72 -21.16 -14.27 -2.56
CA MET A 72 -19.73 -14.64 -2.50
C MET A 72 -18.99 -14.29 -3.79
N SER A 73 -19.62 -14.47 -4.95
CA SER A 73 -19.07 -14.08 -6.25
C SER A 73 -18.84 -12.56 -6.34
N ASP A 74 -19.83 -11.77 -5.92
CA ASP A 74 -19.74 -10.31 -5.91
C ASP A 74 -18.65 -9.83 -4.94
N MET A 75 -18.58 -10.42 -3.74
CA MET A 75 -17.49 -10.13 -2.80
C MET A 75 -16.12 -10.49 -3.34
N ASN A 76 -15.96 -11.62 -4.03
CA ASN A 76 -14.68 -11.99 -4.64
C ASN A 76 -14.25 -10.96 -5.69
N SER A 77 -15.19 -10.45 -6.48
CA SER A 77 -14.94 -9.36 -7.43
C SER A 77 -14.49 -8.08 -6.70
N HIS A 78 -15.20 -7.66 -5.65
CA HIS A 78 -14.82 -6.48 -4.87
C HIS A 78 -13.45 -6.65 -4.17
N ILE A 79 -13.16 -7.81 -3.60
CA ILE A 79 -11.86 -8.11 -2.98
C ILE A 79 -10.75 -8.06 -4.04
N SER A 80 -11.00 -8.57 -5.25
CA SER A 80 -10.04 -8.48 -6.36
C SER A 80 -9.76 -7.03 -6.76
N ILE A 81 -10.80 -6.18 -6.84
CA ILE A 81 -10.66 -4.76 -7.13
C ILE A 81 -9.86 -4.05 -6.02
N ILE A 82 -10.17 -4.31 -4.75
CA ILE A 82 -9.46 -3.75 -3.60
C ILE A 82 -8.00 -4.21 -3.59
N ALA A 83 -7.74 -5.49 -3.88
CA ALA A 83 -6.39 -6.03 -3.95
C ALA A 83 -5.58 -5.37 -5.08
N ASN A 84 -6.18 -5.14 -6.25
CA ASN A 84 -5.55 -4.42 -7.35
C ASN A 84 -5.27 -2.95 -7.01
N ALA A 85 -6.22 -2.26 -6.38
CA ALA A 85 -6.03 -0.89 -5.93
C ALA A 85 -4.90 -0.78 -4.88
N LEU A 86 -4.86 -1.70 -3.92
CA LEU A 86 -3.81 -1.76 -2.90
C LEU A 86 -2.44 -2.12 -3.51
N SER A 87 -2.39 -3.06 -4.45
CA SER A 87 -1.15 -3.42 -5.15
C SER A 87 -0.59 -2.23 -5.94
N THR A 88 -1.46 -1.52 -6.66
CA THR A 88 -1.09 -0.32 -7.41
C THR A 88 -0.60 0.79 -6.47
N THR A 89 -1.28 0.98 -5.34
CA THR A 89 -0.89 1.97 -4.32
C THR A 89 0.45 1.61 -3.67
N GLN A 90 0.67 0.33 -3.34
CA GLN A 90 1.94 -0.14 -2.79
C GLN A 90 3.09 -0.02 -3.79
N GLN A 91 2.84 -0.28 -5.08
CA GLN A 91 3.85 -0.12 -6.12
C GLN A 91 4.23 1.36 -6.28
N HIS A 92 3.26 2.26 -6.23
CA HIS A 92 3.50 3.71 -6.24
C HIS A 92 4.27 4.19 -5.00
N GLU A 93 3.90 3.71 -3.81
CA GLU A 93 4.55 4.06 -2.55
C GLU A 93 6.01 3.57 -2.48
N ARG A 94 6.29 2.37 -3.00
CA ARG A 94 7.65 1.81 -3.11
C ARG A 94 8.57 2.62 -4.01
N VAL A 95 8.05 3.36 -4.99
CA VAL A 95 8.86 4.20 -5.88
C VAL A 95 9.12 5.59 -5.28
N ILE A 96 8.17 6.12 -4.51
CA ILE A 96 8.23 7.50 -4.00
C ILE A 96 8.97 7.61 -2.66
N MET A 97 8.72 6.68 -1.72
CA MET A 97 9.37 6.74 -0.41
C MET A 97 10.91 6.73 -0.47
N PRO A 98 11.59 5.88 -1.27
CA PRO A 98 13.06 5.88 -1.30
C PRO A 98 13.63 7.17 -1.89
N ARG A 99 12.94 7.80 -2.85
CA ARG A 99 13.37 9.10 -3.42
C ARG A 99 13.29 10.22 -2.38
N LYS A 100 12.24 10.22 -1.55
CA LYS A 100 12.04 11.23 -0.50
C LYS A 100 13.04 11.08 0.65
N LEU A 101 13.30 9.84 1.08
CA LEU A 101 14.29 9.54 2.13
C LEU A 101 15.71 9.95 1.72
N LYS A 102 16.10 9.67 0.46
CA LYS A 102 17.42 10.03 -0.06
C LYS A 102 17.64 11.55 -0.10
N LEU A 103 16.61 12.32 -0.45
CA LEU A 103 16.67 13.79 -0.48
C LEU A 103 16.78 14.40 0.93
N ASP A 104 16.12 13.82 1.93
CA ASP A 104 16.23 14.28 3.31
C ASP A 104 17.63 14.00 3.91
N GLU A 105 18.27 12.89 3.55
CA GLU A 105 19.67 12.62 3.91
C GLU A 105 20.64 13.58 3.21
N GLN A 106 20.43 13.81 1.91
CA GLN A 106 21.17 14.80 1.12
C GLN A 106 21.08 16.20 1.74
N LYS A 107 19.90 16.62 2.19
CA LYS A 107 19.70 17.92 2.86
C LYS A 107 20.51 18.07 4.14
N LYS A 108 20.76 16.98 4.90
CA LYS A 108 21.60 16.98 6.10
C LYS A 108 23.09 17.16 5.79
N GLY A 109 23.56 16.66 4.64
CA GLY A 109 24.95 16.75 4.18
C GLY A 109 25.27 17.98 3.35
N LEU A 110 24.25 18.67 2.82
CA LEU A 110 24.37 19.75 1.85
C LEU A 110 25.37 20.85 2.26
N PHE A 111 25.35 21.30 3.51
CA PHE A 111 26.27 22.34 3.99
C PHE A 111 27.73 21.90 3.89
N ASN A 112 28.03 20.66 4.26
CA ASN A 112 29.38 20.11 4.21
C ASN A 112 29.84 19.87 2.77
N GLU A 113 28.93 19.51 1.86
CA GLU A 113 29.28 19.36 0.45
C GLU A 113 29.57 20.72 -0.21
N VAL A 114 28.68 21.69 -0.04
CA VAL A 114 28.82 23.00 -0.68
C VAL A 114 30.07 23.74 -0.17
N THR A 115 30.43 23.57 1.10
CA THR A 115 31.64 24.20 1.68
C THR A 115 32.96 23.55 1.26
N LYS A 116 32.93 22.33 0.71
CA LYS A 116 34.12 21.64 0.18
C LYS A 116 34.46 22.05 -1.25
N ILE A 117 33.50 22.63 -1.98
CA ILE A 117 33.70 23.08 -3.36
C ILE A 117 34.72 24.22 -3.38
N GLN A 118 35.85 24.00 -4.05
CA GLN A 118 36.90 24.99 -4.15
C GLN A 118 36.48 26.18 -5.00
N GLY A 119 36.88 27.39 -4.58
CA GLY A 119 36.58 28.63 -5.30
C GLY A 119 35.22 29.25 -4.98
N LEU A 120 34.44 28.69 -4.05
CA LEU A 120 33.30 29.39 -3.45
C LEU A 120 33.75 30.15 -2.20
N THR A 121 33.35 31.42 -2.10
CA THR A 121 33.48 32.18 -0.86
C THR A 121 32.51 31.64 0.20
N LYS A 122 32.80 31.85 1.49
CA LYS A 122 31.89 31.47 2.58
C LYS A 122 30.49 32.06 2.41
N GLY A 123 30.39 33.29 1.91
CA GLY A 123 29.11 33.95 1.63
C GLY A 123 28.32 33.26 0.51
N GLN A 124 28.98 32.91 -0.59
CA GLN A 124 28.37 32.17 -1.69
C GLN A 124 27.92 30.77 -1.24
N ALA A 125 28.75 30.05 -0.49
CA ALA A 125 28.40 28.74 0.05
C ALA A 125 27.13 28.79 0.93
N MET A 126 27.04 29.76 1.85
CA MET A 126 25.85 29.93 2.69
C MET A 126 24.60 30.31 1.88
N ALA A 127 24.73 31.20 0.89
CA ALA A 127 23.63 31.59 0.03
C ALA A 127 23.13 30.41 -0.83
N ALA A 128 24.06 29.60 -1.35
CA ALA A 128 23.77 28.41 -2.13
C ALA A 128 23.01 27.37 -1.29
N VAL A 129 23.51 27.06 -0.08
CA VAL A 129 22.84 26.13 0.85
C VAL A 129 21.41 26.59 1.14
N ARG A 130 21.18 27.90 1.33
CA ARG A 130 19.84 28.44 1.57
C ARG A 130 18.91 28.28 0.36
N LYS A 131 19.38 28.56 -0.86
CA LYS A 131 18.58 28.36 -2.09
C LYS A 131 18.30 26.87 -2.35
N LEU A 132 19.32 26.02 -2.29
CA LEU A 132 19.20 24.58 -2.53
C LEU A 132 18.31 23.90 -1.47
N SER A 133 18.38 24.32 -0.21
CA SER A 133 17.52 23.77 0.85
C SER A 133 16.05 24.20 0.77
N SER A 134 15.74 25.27 0.03
CA SER A 134 14.38 25.78 -0.18
C SER A 134 13.74 25.31 -1.48
N ASN A 135 14.53 24.92 -2.49
CA ASN A 135 14.04 24.38 -3.75
C ASN A 135 14.53 22.94 -3.99
N MET A 136 13.61 21.98 -3.92
CA MET A 136 13.91 20.55 -4.13
C MET A 136 14.38 20.23 -5.56
N SER A 137 13.91 20.97 -6.57
CA SER A 137 14.33 20.75 -7.96
C SER A 137 15.79 21.15 -8.15
N ASP A 138 16.18 22.30 -7.60
CA ASP A 138 17.56 22.78 -7.70
C ASP A 138 18.51 21.86 -6.90
N LEU A 139 18.05 21.38 -5.74
CA LEU A 139 18.79 20.40 -4.94
C LEU A 139 19.03 19.10 -5.73
N PHE A 140 18.00 18.61 -6.44
CA PHE A 140 18.13 17.42 -7.27
C PHE A 140 19.15 17.63 -8.39
N VAL A 141 19.12 18.77 -9.07
CA VAL A 141 20.08 19.10 -10.14
C VAL A 141 21.51 19.20 -9.59
N PHE A 142 21.71 19.84 -8.43
CA PHE A 142 23.01 19.90 -7.76
C PHE A 142 23.62 18.50 -7.50
N TYR A 143 22.80 17.52 -7.12
CA TYR A 143 23.24 16.15 -6.88
C TYR A 143 23.44 15.31 -8.15
N GLN A 144 23.02 15.81 -9.32
CA GLN A 144 23.27 15.19 -10.62
C GLN A 144 24.54 15.72 -11.29
N CYS A 145 25.15 16.79 -10.77
CA CYS A 145 26.41 17.31 -11.27
C CYS A 145 27.52 16.24 -11.15
N PRO A 146 28.30 15.99 -12.23
CA PRO A 146 29.28 14.90 -12.28
C PRO A 146 30.50 15.13 -11.38
N ASP A 147 30.90 16.40 -11.19
CA ASP A 147 32.07 16.80 -10.41
C ASP A 147 31.83 18.14 -9.68
N ASP A 148 32.84 18.56 -8.90
CA ASP A 148 32.78 19.79 -8.11
C ASP A 148 32.87 21.07 -8.94
N GLU A 149 33.43 21.03 -10.15
CA GLU A 149 33.45 22.19 -11.06
C GLU A 149 32.05 22.47 -11.60
N TRP A 150 31.33 21.43 -12.04
CA TRP A 150 29.93 21.54 -12.45
C TRP A 150 29.03 22.01 -11.31
N LYS A 151 29.26 21.53 -10.10
CA LYS A 151 28.53 22.01 -8.90
C LYS A 151 28.78 23.49 -8.65
N LYS A 152 30.02 23.94 -8.81
CA LYS A 152 30.40 25.34 -8.66
C LYS A 152 29.70 26.20 -9.69
N ASP A 153 29.75 25.84 -10.97
CA ASP A 153 29.13 26.58 -12.06
C ASP A 153 27.62 26.64 -11.89
N PHE A 154 27.01 25.52 -11.50
CA PHE A 154 25.60 25.48 -11.15
C PHE A 154 25.26 26.44 -10.00
N ILE A 155 26.02 26.43 -8.90
CA ILE A 155 25.83 27.35 -7.78
C ILE A 155 25.98 28.80 -8.23
N LEU A 156 26.98 29.12 -9.04
CA LEU A 156 27.20 30.47 -9.54
C LEU A 156 26.04 30.93 -10.44
N SER A 157 25.55 30.07 -11.33
CA SER A 157 24.37 30.36 -12.15
C SER A 157 23.11 30.57 -11.31
N LEU A 158 22.97 29.81 -10.22
CA LEU A 158 21.85 29.91 -9.29
C LEU A 158 21.91 31.21 -8.47
N LEU A 159 23.10 31.64 -8.07
CA LEU A 159 23.31 32.86 -7.28
C LEU A 159 23.30 34.12 -8.13
N TYR A 160 23.80 34.03 -9.37
CA TYR A 160 23.97 35.14 -10.29
C TYR A 160 23.38 34.83 -11.67
N PRO A 161 22.04 34.80 -11.79
CA PRO A 161 21.36 34.44 -13.04
C PRO A 161 21.62 35.40 -14.21
N ASN A 162 22.25 36.56 -13.96
CA ASN A 162 22.55 37.58 -14.96
C ASN A 162 24.06 37.71 -15.27
N LEU A 163 24.92 36.84 -14.74
CA LEU A 163 26.32 36.84 -15.19
C LEU A 163 26.37 36.16 -16.57
N PRO A 164 26.98 36.80 -17.60
CA PRO A 164 27.23 36.11 -18.85
C PRO A 164 28.06 34.88 -18.54
N SER A 165 27.64 33.72 -19.06
CA SER A 165 28.44 32.51 -19.07
C SER A 165 29.77 32.86 -19.72
N SER A 166 30.78 33.14 -18.90
CA SER A 166 32.13 33.46 -19.32
C SER A 166 32.54 32.37 -20.30
N SER A 167 32.75 32.79 -21.55
CA SER A 167 33.26 31.98 -22.64
C SER A 167 34.34 31.03 -22.15
N MET A 168 34.13 29.73 -22.37
CA MET A 168 35.22 28.77 -22.36
C MET A 168 36.31 29.28 -23.33
N GLY A 169 37.50 29.50 -22.80
CA GLY A 169 38.75 29.54 -23.56
C GLY A 169 39.37 28.16 -23.56
#